data_AF-A0A0R3Q7D0-F1
#
_entry.id   AF-A0A0R3Q7D0-F1
#
_cell.length_a   1.000
_cell.length_b   1.000
_cell.length_c   1.000
_cell.angle_alpha   90.00
_cell.angle_beta   90.00
_cell.angle_gamma   90.00
#
_symmetry.space_group_name_H-M   'P 1'
#
loop_
_entity.id
_entity.type
_entity.pdbx_description
1 polymer ?
#
loop_
_entity_poly.entity_id
_entity_poly.type
_entity_poly.pdbx_seq_one_letter_code
_entity_poly.pdbx_strand_id
1 'polypeptide(L)'
;MYVSFTLSVSMNFKCFDGLCLLQLAIGVEGGFSSGPKYEIESEYAVVLLPDFDTKVPLSRFVFHICQIIIENEGVQRQEIIEEGINVWEGEARVNTRHLNLEQMDNGKRIPPWGWKCEEEGCDLKENLWLNLTDGAIMCGRSQFIQEGVMSKGRNHARLHFDLTGYPLVVKLGTITKDDADVFSYDEDESVRDPNLKKHLIHFGIDMDKTEKTEKSTLEMELDLNQK
;
A
#
# COMPACT_ATOMS: atom_id res chain seq x y z
N MET A 1 32.27 -22.33 -4.47
CA MET A 1 32.13 -21.39 -3.35
C MET A 1 31.12 -20.35 -3.82
N TYR A 2 29.85 -20.51 -3.45
CA TYR A 2 28.79 -19.59 -3.84
C TYR A 2 28.86 -18.38 -2.91
N VAL A 3 29.17 -17.21 -3.45
CA VAL A 3 29.10 -15.95 -2.71
C VAL A 3 27.67 -15.45 -2.84
N SER A 4 26.85 -15.68 -1.81
CA SER A 4 25.56 -15.02 -1.67
C SER A 4 25.83 -13.60 -1.18
N PHE A 5 25.60 -12.60 -2.03
CA PHE A 5 25.53 -11.21 -1.58
C PHE A 5 24.14 -10.97 -1.01
N THR A 6 24.02 -11.08 0.31
CA THR A 6 22.83 -10.65 1.02
C THR A 6 23.18 -9.29 1.61
N LEU A 7 22.69 -8.21 1.00
CA LEU A 7 22.77 -6.88 1.60
C LEU A 7 21.79 -6.89 2.77
N SER A 8 22.30 -7.18 3.97
CA SER A 8 21.50 -7.05 5.19
C SER A 8 21.60 -5.60 5.65
N VAL A 9 20.52 -4.86 5.42
CA VAL A 9 20.34 -3.54 6.01
C VAL A 9 20.08 -3.77 7.50
N SER A 10 21.10 -3.58 8.34
CA SER A 10 20.92 -3.56 9.79
C SER A 10 20.62 -2.13 10.23
N MET A 11 19.32 -1.80 10.33
CA MET A 11 18.88 -0.53 10.92
C MET A 11 19.03 -0.62 12.45
N ASN A 12 20.12 -0.10 12.99
CA ASN A 12 20.26 0.08 14.43
C ASN A 12 19.55 1.38 14.86
N PHE A 13 18.29 1.27 15.24
CA PHE A 13 17.55 2.37 15.85
C PHE A 13 18.06 2.63 17.26
N LYS A 14 18.80 3.72 17.48
CA LYS A 14 18.92 4.31 18.82
C LYS A 14 17.83 5.36 18.99
N CYS A 15 16.65 4.92 19.40
CA CYS A 15 15.61 5.81 19.93
C CYS A 15 16.07 6.38 21.27
N PHE A 16 16.41 7.67 21.30
CA PHE A 16 16.22 8.47 22.50
C PHE A 16 14.86 9.15 22.36
N ASP A 17 13.91 8.69 23.16
CA ASP A 17 12.54 9.20 23.32
C ASP A 17 11.70 9.32 22.04
N GLY A 18 11.00 8.23 21.69
CA GLY A 18 9.67 8.24 21.05
C GLY A 18 9.51 8.94 19.69
N LEU A 19 9.11 8.15 18.68
CA LEU A 19 8.88 8.48 17.27
C LEU A 19 10.16 8.70 16.44
N CYS A 20 10.37 7.81 15.48
CA CYS A 20 11.38 7.94 14.44
C CYS A 20 10.73 7.59 13.10
N LEU A 21 10.25 8.58 12.33
CA LEU A 21 9.79 8.39 10.94
C LEU A 21 10.08 9.64 10.09
N LEU A 22 10.33 9.38 8.80
CA LEU A 22 10.90 10.27 7.80
C LEU A 22 10.02 11.50 7.47
N GLN A 23 10.60 12.67 7.70
CA GLN A 23 10.62 13.87 6.85
C GLN A 23 9.39 14.14 5.96
N LEU A 24 8.39 14.81 6.55
CA LEU A 24 7.63 15.87 5.87
C LEU A 24 8.61 16.79 5.13
N ALA A 25 8.21 17.33 3.97
CA ALA A 25 8.95 18.27 3.12
C ALA A 25 9.43 19.54 3.85
N ILE A 26 10.39 19.37 4.75
CA ILE A 26 11.07 20.40 5.53
C ILE A 26 12.34 20.73 4.75
N GLY A 27 12.35 21.90 4.11
CA GLY A 27 13.55 22.45 3.45
C GLY A 27 13.47 22.63 1.94
N VAL A 28 12.34 22.31 1.29
CA VAL A 28 12.09 22.66 -0.12
C VAL A 28 11.44 24.04 -0.24
N GLU A 29 11.77 24.78 -1.31
CA GLU A 29 11.21 26.11 -1.60
C GLU A 29 9.67 25.98 -1.77
N GLY A 30 8.91 26.46 -0.77
CA GLY A 30 7.44 26.36 -0.71
C GLY A 30 6.87 25.40 0.35
N GLY A 31 7.70 24.70 1.13
CA GLY A 31 7.26 23.79 2.20
C GLY A 31 6.99 24.45 3.57
N PHE A 32 6.19 23.81 4.42
CA PHE A 32 5.88 24.26 5.78
C PHE A 32 7.14 24.27 6.67
N SER A 33 7.50 25.45 7.19
CA SER A 33 8.64 25.62 8.11
C SER A 33 8.15 25.93 9.52
N SER A 34 7.76 24.91 10.30
CA SER A 34 7.48 25.04 11.74
C SER A 34 7.57 23.68 12.45
N GLY A 35 8.79 23.16 12.64
CA GLY A 35 9.07 21.98 13.45
C GLY A 35 10.56 21.92 13.83
N PRO A 36 10.95 21.21 14.91
CA PRO A 36 12.36 21.02 15.23
C PRO A 36 13.06 20.40 14.02
N LYS A 37 14.17 20.99 13.58
CA LYS A 37 14.99 20.44 12.50
C LYS A 37 15.68 19.18 13.02
N TYR A 38 15.26 18.03 12.54
CA TYR A 38 15.97 16.77 12.73
C TYR A 38 16.90 16.52 11.54
N GLU A 39 18.09 16.02 11.84
CA GLU A 39 19.08 15.62 10.85
C GLU A 39 19.15 14.08 10.92
N ILE A 40 18.68 13.41 9.87
CA ILE A 40 18.68 11.95 9.78
C ILE A 40 20.03 11.54 9.18
N GLU A 41 20.88 10.90 9.98
CA GLU A 41 22.13 10.29 9.49
C GLU A 41 21.89 8.79 9.25
N SER A 42 21.90 8.39 7.98
CA SER A 42 21.83 6.98 7.57
C SER A 42 23.23 6.41 7.32
N GLU A 43 23.60 5.33 8.04
CA GLU A 43 24.86 4.62 7.82
C GLU A 43 24.62 3.30 7.08
N TYR A 44 25.34 3.08 5.97
CA TYR A 44 25.28 1.84 5.19
C TYR A 44 26.59 1.04 5.32
N ALA A 45 26.49 -0.28 5.47
CA ALA A 45 27.64 -1.17 5.52
C ALA A 45 27.37 -2.50 4.79
N VAL A 46 28.42 -3.12 4.26
CA VAL A 46 28.37 -4.50 3.77
C VAL A 46 28.87 -5.42 4.88
N VAL A 47 28.11 -6.47 5.16
CA VAL A 47 28.44 -7.48 6.18
C VAL A 47 28.43 -8.88 5.55
N LEU A 48 29.11 -9.84 6.18
CA LEU A 48 29.23 -11.21 5.67
C LEU A 48 28.49 -12.18 6.59
N LEU A 49 27.43 -12.79 6.06
CA LEU A 49 26.70 -13.82 6.78
C LEU A 49 27.59 -15.02 7.14
N PRO A 50 27.42 -15.60 8.33
CA PRO A 50 26.34 -15.33 9.29
C PRO A 50 26.61 -14.17 10.28
N ASP A 51 27.75 -13.49 10.19
CA ASP A 51 28.17 -12.47 11.15
C ASP A 51 27.73 -11.06 10.70
N PHE A 52 26.77 -10.48 11.43
CA PHE A 52 26.20 -9.16 11.14
C PHE A 52 27.02 -8.00 11.70
N ASP A 53 27.94 -8.25 12.64
CA ASP A 53 28.67 -7.18 13.32
C ASP A 53 29.96 -6.80 12.56
N THR A 54 30.47 -7.71 11.74
CA THR A 54 31.71 -7.50 10.99
C THR A 54 31.45 -6.71 9.70
N LYS A 55 31.72 -5.39 9.75
CA LYS A 55 31.73 -4.51 8.57
C LYS A 55 32.89 -4.85 7.64
N VAL A 56 32.60 -5.04 6.36
CA VAL A 56 33.61 -5.32 5.33
C VAL A 56 34.14 -4.01 4.72
N PRO A 57 35.47 -3.81 4.65
CA PRO A 57 36.03 -2.67 3.94
C PRO A 57 35.69 -2.74 2.44
N LEU A 58 35.07 -1.69 1.93
CA LEU A 58 34.63 -1.64 0.54
C LEU A 58 35.79 -1.27 -0.38
N SER A 59 36.00 -2.05 -1.44
CA SER A 59 36.83 -1.61 -2.56
C SER A 59 36.10 -0.51 -3.34
N ARG A 60 36.85 0.31 -4.11
CA ARG A 60 36.27 1.37 -4.95
C ARG A 60 35.15 0.88 -5.87
N PHE A 61 35.29 -0.33 -6.42
CA PHE A 61 34.29 -0.91 -7.32
C PHE A 61 33.01 -1.31 -6.58
N VAL A 62 33.14 -1.94 -5.42
CA VAL A 62 32.00 -2.34 -4.58
C VAL A 62 31.27 -1.11 -4.04
N PHE A 63 32.01 -0.08 -3.63
CA PHE A 63 31.43 1.20 -3.20
C PHE A 63 30.54 1.82 -4.29
N HIS A 64 31.01 1.86 -5.54
CA HIS A 64 30.24 2.41 -6.65
C HIS A 64 28.95 1.62 -6.92
N ILE A 65 29.00 0.29 -6.84
CA ILE A 65 27.81 -0.55 -6.97
C ILE A 65 26.82 -0.30 -5.81
N CYS A 66 27.33 -0.20 -4.57
CA CYS A 66 26.50 0.10 -3.41
C CYS A 66 25.82 1.49 -3.55
N GLN A 67 26.52 2.51 -4.06
CA GLN A 67 25.91 3.80 -4.33
C GLN A 67 24.79 3.71 -5.37
N ILE A 68 25.02 3.01 -6.49
CA ILE A 68 23.98 2.80 -7.51
C ILE A 68 22.76 2.09 -6.91
N ILE A 69 22.95 1.14 -5.98
CA ILE A 69 21.86 0.44 -5.31
C ILE A 69 21.12 1.36 -4.33
N ILE A 70 21.84 2.17 -3.55
CA ILE A 70 21.25 3.12 -2.60
C ILE A 70 20.45 4.20 -3.33
N GLU A 71 20.97 4.68 -4.46
CA GLU A 71 20.31 5.65 -5.34
C GLU A 71 19.21 4.99 -6.20
N ASN A 72 19.08 3.67 -6.19
CA ASN A 72 18.01 2.98 -6.88
C ASN A 72 16.72 3.07 -6.06
N GLU A 73 15.83 3.96 -6.48
CA GLU A 73 14.52 4.19 -5.86
C GLU A 73 13.61 2.95 -5.86
N GLY A 74 13.92 1.91 -6.66
CA GLY A 74 13.09 0.72 -6.78
C GLY A 74 12.95 -0.07 -5.48
N VAL A 75 14.00 -0.15 -4.66
CA VAL A 75 13.96 -0.90 -3.39
C VAL A 75 13.11 -0.15 -2.36
N GLN A 76 13.36 1.15 -2.19
CA GLN A 76 12.60 2.00 -1.27
C GLN A 76 11.12 2.05 -1.66
N ARG A 77 10.84 2.13 -2.97
CA ARG A 77 9.48 2.11 -3.50
C ARG A 77 8.75 0.81 -3.13
N GLN A 78 9.43 -0.33 -3.24
CA GLN A 78 8.86 -1.63 -2.90
C GLN A 78 8.58 -1.74 -1.39
N GLU A 79 9.50 -1.29 -0.55
CA GLU A 79 9.32 -1.26 0.92
C GLU A 79 8.11 -0.40 1.32
N ILE A 80 7.97 0.80 0.75
CA ILE A 80 6.80 1.68 1.00
C ILE A 80 5.49 1.00 0.63
N ILE A 81 5.45 0.30 -0.53
CA ILE A 81 4.25 -0.40 -1.00
C ILE A 81 3.89 -1.56 -0.07
N GLU A 82 4.89 -2.36 0.33
CA GLU A 82 4.70 -3.52 1.20
C GLU A 82 4.25 -3.13 2.61
N GLU A 83 4.82 -2.06 3.16
CA GLU A 83 4.42 -1.50 4.45
C GLU A 83 3.10 -0.73 4.38
N GLY A 84 2.69 -0.32 3.18
CA GLY A 84 1.48 0.48 2.98
C GLY A 84 1.64 1.87 3.60
N ILE A 85 2.82 2.48 3.50
CA ILE A 85 3.06 3.80 4.06
C ILE A 85 2.33 4.83 3.21
N ASN A 86 1.40 5.58 3.82
CA ASN A 86 0.78 6.74 3.19
C ASN A 86 1.87 7.77 2.89
N VAL A 87 2.12 8.06 1.61
CA VAL A 87 3.24 8.93 1.19
C VAL A 87 3.09 10.37 1.70
N TRP A 88 1.86 10.80 1.97
CA TRP A 88 1.57 12.15 2.45
C TRP A 88 1.75 12.30 3.95
N GLU A 89 1.38 11.27 4.72
CA GLU A 89 1.40 11.30 6.19
C GLU A 89 2.63 10.61 6.79
N GLY A 90 3.28 9.71 6.04
CA GLY A 90 4.44 8.95 6.48
C GLY A 90 4.09 7.79 7.43
N GLU A 91 2.80 7.47 7.62
CA GLU A 91 2.33 6.42 8.52
C GLU A 91 1.93 5.15 7.76
N ALA A 92 2.27 3.98 8.32
CA ALA A 92 1.89 2.68 7.78
C ALA A 92 0.38 2.41 8.00
N ARG A 93 -0.26 1.71 7.04
CA ARG A 93 -1.66 1.27 7.19
C ARG A 93 -1.90 0.59 8.53
N VAL A 94 -2.86 1.11 9.27
CA VAL A 94 -3.32 0.52 10.53
C VAL A 94 -4.28 -0.63 10.28
N ASN A 95 -4.32 -1.59 11.21
CA ASN A 95 -5.35 -2.63 11.18
C ASN A 95 -6.72 -2.01 11.42
N THR A 96 -7.69 -2.38 10.59
CA THR A 96 -9.08 -1.95 10.76
C THR A 96 -9.66 -2.38 12.11
N ARG A 97 -10.52 -1.54 12.69
CA ARG A 97 -11.33 -1.90 13.86
C ARG A 97 -12.36 -3.00 13.59
N HIS A 98 -12.68 -3.29 12.32
CA HIS A 98 -13.72 -4.24 11.90
C HIS A 98 -13.23 -5.68 11.81
N LEU A 99 -12.46 -6.15 12.81
CA LEU A 99 -11.89 -7.51 12.82
C LEU A 99 -12.97 -8.62 12.82
N ASN A 100 -14.16 -8.31 13.33
CA ASN A 100 -15.31 -9.21 13.40
C ASN A 100 -16.39 -8.79 12.38
N LEU A 101 -16.00 -8.42 11.17
CA LEU A 101 -16.95 -8.06 10.12
C LEU A 101 -17.92 -9.22 9.86
N GLU A 102 -19.22 -8.96 10.03
CA GLU A 102 -20.27 -9.93 9.70
C GLU A 102 -20.55 -9.87 8.20
N GLN A 103 -20.42 -11.00 7.51
CA GLN A 103 -20.72 -11.09 6.07
C GLN A 103 -22.09 -11.71 5.86
N MET A 104 -22.90 -11.08 5.00
CA MET A 104 -24.24 -11.56 4.67
C MET A 104 -24.17 -12.88 3.90
N ASP A 105 -25.00 -13.85 4.31
CA ASP A 105 -25.19 -15.08 3.56
C ASP A 105 -26.31 -14.92 2.51
N ASN A 106 -26.01 -14.14 1.47
CA ASN A 106 -26.92 -13.86 0.35
C ASN A 106 -26.64 -14.74 -0.88
N GLY A 107 -25.77 -15.74 -0.76
CA GLY A 107 -25.38 -16.64 -1.85
C GLY A 107 -24.51 -16.00 -2.95
N LYS A 108 -24.04 -14.76 -2.75
CA LYS A 108 -23.25 -14.05 -3.76
C LYS A 108 -21.87 -14.70 -3.95
N ARG A 109 -21.47 -14.84 -5.21
CA ARG A 109 -20.13 -15.31 -5.62
C ARG A 109 -19.58 -14.38 -6.67
N ILE A 110 -18.32 -14.00 -6.50
CA ILE A 110 -17.68 -13.01 -7.36
C ILE A 110 -16.88 -13.76 -8.42
N PRO A 111 -17.15 -13.53 -9.71
CA PRO A 111 -16.39 -14.16 -10.77
C PRO A 111 -14.94 -13.68 -10.75
N PRO A 112 -13.98 -14.44 -11.31
CA PRO A 112 -12.57 -14.03 -11.36
C PRO A 112 -12.26 -12.85 -12.29
N TRP A 113 -13.17 -12.48 -13.21
CA TRP A 113 -13.02 -11.34 -14.11
C TRP A 113 -14.38 -10.87 -14.63
N GLY A 114 -14.38 -9.78 -15.41
CA GLY A 114 -15.57 -9.28 -16.10
C GLY A 114 -16.51 -8.47 -15.20
N TRP A 115 -15.99 -7.96 -14.09
CA TRP A 115 -16.74 -7.13 -13.16
C TRP A 115 -17.24 -5.84 -13.81
N LYS A 116 -18.36 -5.36 -13.28
CA LYS A 116 -18.99 -4.11 -13.66
C LYS A 116 -19.59 -3.49 -12.40
N CYS A 117 -19.62 -2.17 -12.32
CA CYS A 117 -20.42 -1.47 -11.32
C CYS A 117 -21.88 -1.95 -11.38
N GLU A 118 -22.45 -2.29 -10.23
CA GLU A 118 -23.80 -2.84 -10.12
C GLU A 118 -24.89 -1.75 -10.05
N GLU A 119 -24.53 -0.51 -9.69
CA GLU A 119 -25.43 0.64 -9.73
C GLU A 119 -26.11 0.82 -11.11
N GLU A 120 -27.42 1.05 -11.08
CA GLU A 120 -28.23 1.23 -12.28
C GLU A 120 -27.73 2.42 -13.13
N GLY A 121 -27.58 2.22 -14.43
CA GLY A 121 -27.07 3.26 -15.34
C GLY A 121 -25.56 3.53 -15.25
N CYS A 122 -24.80 2.69 -14.52
CA CYS A 122 -23.34 2.73 -14.51
C CYS A 122 -22.74 1.67 -15.44
N ASP A 123 -21.79 2.09 -16.29
CA ASP A 123 -21.10 1.20 -17.25
C ASP A 123 -19.61 1.02 -16.96
N LEU A 124 -19.14 1.46 -15.77
CA LEU A 124 -17.75 1.36 -15.38
C LEU A 124 -17.34 -0.10 -15.11
N LYS A 125 -16.16 -0.46 -15.62
CA LYS A 125 -15.53 -1.79 -15.51
C LYS A 125 -14.12 -1.73 -14.90
N GLU A 126 -13.72 -0.55 -14.44
CA GLU A 126 -12.41 -0.23 -13.85
C GLU A 126 -12.65 0.55 -12.57
N ASN A 127 -11.67 0.61 -11.66
CA ASN A 127 -11.79 1.28 -10.37
C ASN A 127 -13.02 0.77 -9.58
N LEU A 128 -13.15 -0.55 -9.52
CA LEU A 128 -14.26 -1.25 -8.87
C LEU A 128 -13.86 -1.70 -7.47
N TRP A 129 -14.78 -1.54 -6.54
CA TRP A 129 -14.62 -1.86 -5.13
C TRP A 129 -15.68 -2.86 -4.73
N LEU A 130 -15.25 -3.97 -4.14
CA LEU A 130 -16.10 -5.02 -3.59
C LEU A 130 -16.34 -4.73 -2.11
N ASN A 131 -17.60 -4.57 -1.71
CA ASN A 131 -17.95 -4.46 -0.29
C ASN A 131 -17.84 -5.82 0.40
N LEU A 132 -17.09 -5.87 1.51
CA LEU A 132 -16.80 -7.13 2.20
C LEU A 132 -17.98 -7.65 3.02
N THR A 133 -19.03 -6.86 3.22
CA THR A 133 -20.23 -7.27 3.98
C THR A 133 -21.22 -8.03 3.10
N ASP A 134 -21.60 -7.47 1.95
CA ASP A 134 -22.69 -8.00 1.10
C ASP A 134 -22.23 -8.44 -0.29
N GLY A 135 -20.98 -8.16 -0.65
CA GLY A 135 -20.39 -8.47 -1.94
C GLY A 135 -20.82 -7.53 -3.07
N ALA A 136 -21.41 -6.37 -2.77
CA ALA A 136 -21.74 -5.36 -3.79
C ALA A 136 -20.47 -4.89 -4.53
N ILE A 137 -20.53 -4.81 -5.87
CA ILE A 137 -19.42 -4.27 -6.69
C ILE A 137 -19.79 -2.89 -7.18
N MET A 138 -19.08 -1.87 -6.72
CA MET A 138 -19.39 -0.48 -7.01
C MET A 138 -18.15 0.29 -7.48
N CYS A 139 -18.34 1.26 -8.39
CA CYS A 139 -17.23 2.11 -8.82
C CYS A 139 -16.81 3.11 -7.73
N GLY A 140 -15.51 3.36 -7.65
CA GLY A 140 -14.92 4.30 -6.71
C GLY A 140 -15.16 5.77 -7.06
N ARG A 141 -14.47 6.64 -6.33
CA ARG A 141 -14.35 8.07 -6.65
C ARG A 141 -13.37 8.29 -7.80
N SER A 142 -13.57 9.37 -8.56
CA SER A 142 -12.57 9.82 -9.53
C SER A 142 -11.37 10.40 -8.78
N GLN A 143 -10.17 10.01 -9.18
CA GLN A 143 -8.91 10.44 -8.57
C GLN A 143 -7.89 10.77 -9.65
N PHE A 144 -7.02 11.74 -9.42
CA PHE A 144 -5.87 11.95 -10.29
C PHE A 144 -4.93 10.74 -10.16
N ILE A 145 -4.61 10.12 -11.28
CA ILE A 145 -3.68 8.98 -11.33
C ILE A 145 -2.37 9.38 -11.99
N GLN A 146 -2.40 10.41 -12.85
CA GLN A 146 -1.24 11.08 -13.45
C GLN A 146 -1.62 12.55 -13.70
N GLU A 147 -0.64 13.41 -13.93
CA GLU A 147 -0.89 14.82 -14.27
C GLU A 147 -1.85 14.91 -15.48
N GLY A 148 -3.00 15.56 -15.27
CA GLY A 148 -4.04 15.70 -16.29
C GLY A 148 -4.86 14.42 -16.59
N VAL A 149 -4.59 13.30 -15.92
CA VAL A 149 -5.31 12.03 -16.10
C VAL A 149 -6.06 11.66 -14.82
N MET A 150 -7.39 11.55 -14.93
CA MET A 150 -8.26 11.10 -13.85
C MET A 150 -8.74 9.67 -14.11
N SER A 151 -8.75 8.85 -13.06
CA SER A 151 -9.51 7.60 -13.05
C SER A 151 -11.00 7.88 -13.20
N LYS A 152 -11.71 6.98 -13.88
CA LYS A 152 -13.17 7.07 -13.97
C LYS A 152 -13.78 6.57 -12.66
N GLY A 153 -14.69 7.35 -12.10
CA GLY A 153 -15.45 6.99 -10.91
C GLY A 153 -16.73 7.81 -10.82
N ARG A 154 -17.74 7.28 -10.12
CA ARG A 154 -19.02 7.96 -9.87
C ARG A 154 -19.44 7.92 -8.40
N ASN A 155 -18.53 7.55 -7.49
CA ASN A 155 -18.76 7.48 -6.04
C ASN A 155 -19.79 6.43 -5.58
N HIS A 156 -20.15 5.45 -6.41
CA HIS A 156 -21.19 4.49 -6.05
C HIS A 156 -20.80 3.62 -4.85
N ALA A 157 -19.51 3.31 -4.67
CA ALA A 157 -19.06 2.57 -3.49
C ALA A 157 -19.28 3.37 -2.19
N ARG A 158 -19.08 4.69 -2.23
CA ARG A 158 -19.36 5.60 -1.11
C ARG A 158 -20.86 5.73 -0.87
N LEU A 159 -21.65 5.91 -1.93
CA LEU A 159 -23.12 5.99 -1.81
C LEU A 159 -23.70 4.70 -1.23
N HIS A 160 -23.17 3.53 -1.62
CA HIS A 160 -23.56 2.24 -1.05
C HIS A 160 -23.28 2.19 0.45
N PHE A 161 -22.11 2.67 0.89
CA PHE A 161 -21.82 2.82 2.33
C PHE A 161 -22.80 3.78 3.02
N ASP A 162 -23.06 4.95 2.45
CA ASP A 162 -23.98 5.93 3.05
C ASP A 162 -25.41 5.36 3.22
N LEU A 163 -25.81 4.41 2.36
CA LEU A 163 -27.11 3.73 2.43
C LEU A 163 -27.15 2.54 3.39
N THR A 164 -26.05 1.79 3.52
CA THR A 164 -26.03 0.48 4.21
C THR A 164 -25.25 0.50 5.53
N GLY A 165 -24.30 1.41 5.68
CA GLY A 165 -23.33 1.44 6.76
C GLY A 165 -22.23 0.37 6.66
N TYR A 166 -22.10 -0.35 5.54
CA TYR A 166 -21.14 -1.45 5.38
C TYR A 166 -19.71 -0.93 5.14
N PRO A 167 -18.80 -1.04 6.13
CA PRO A 167 -17.67 -0.12 6.22
C PRO A 167 -16.50 -0.48 5.31
N LEU A 168 -16.24 -1.78 5.10
CA LEU A 168 -15.04 -2.25 4.42
C LEU A 168 -15.29 -2.56 2.95
N VAL A 169 -14.42 -2.02 2.11
CA VAL A 169 -14.33 -2.35 0.69
C VAL A 169 -12.91 -2.76 0.31
N VAL A 170 -12.80 -3.66 -0.65
CA VAL A 170 -11.52 -4.05 -1.28
C VAL A 170 -11.53 -3.70 -2.75
N LYS A 171 -10.45 -3.08 -3.26
CA LYS A 171 -10.34 -2.73 -4.68
C LYS A 171 -10.10 -4.00 -5.51
N LEU A 172 -10.95 -4.25 -6.49
CA LEU A 172 -10.77 -5.36 -7.42
C LEU A 172 -9.55 -5.11 -8.31
N GLY A 173 -8.81 -6.18 -8.60
CA GLY A 173 -7.57 -6.11 -9.38
C GLY A 173 -6.31 -5.77 -8.57
N THR A 174 -6.40 -5.34 -7.31
CA THR A 174 -5.23 -5.13 -6.45
C THR A 174 -4.92 -6.32 -5.53
N ILE A 175 -5.78 -7.35 -5.54
CA ILE A 175 -5.67 -8.53 -4.68
C ILE A 175 -4.44 -9.34 -5.09
N THR A 176 -3.54 -9.53 -4.13
CA THR A 176 -2.36 -10.40 -4.23
C THR A 176 -2.52 -11.61 -3.30
N LYS A 177 -1.47 -12.43 -3.17
CA LYS A 177 -1.44 -13.54 -2.21
C LYS A 177 -1.41 -13.08 -0.75
N ASP A 178 -0.81 -11.92 -0.51
CA ASP A 178 -0.49 -11.46 0.84
C ASP A 178 -1.41 -10.32 1.29
N ASP A 179 -1.78 -9.40 0.38
CA ASP A 179 -2.53 -8.20 0.71
C ASP A 179 -3.40 -7.70 -0.46
N ALA A 180 -4.24 -6.70 -0.20
CA ALA A 180 -4.99 -5.94 -1.20
C ALA A 180 -5.19 -4.49 -0.74
N ASP A 181 -5.71 -3.65 -1.63
CA ASP A 181 -6.17 -2.31 -1.23
C ASP A 181 -7.52 -2.41 -0.53
N VAL A 182 -7.50 -2.24 0.79
CA VAL A 182 -8.71 -2.19 1.62
C VAL A 182 -8.90 -0.77 2.12
N PHE A 183 -10.11 -0.26 1.96
CA PHE A 183 -10.51 1.05 2.45
C PHE A 183 -11.69 0.89 3.42
N SER A 184 -11.66 1.67 4.50
CA SER A 184 -12.68 1.70 5.51
C SER A 184 -13.40 3.05 5.51
N TYR A 185 -14.68 3.07 5.15
CA TYR A 185 -15.41 4.33 4.96
C TYR A 185 -15.76 5.08 6.25
N ASP A 186 -15.86 4.37 7.37
CA ASP A 186 -16.16 4.96 8.67
C ASP A 186 -14.91 5.34 9.46
N GLU A 187 -13.77 4.71 9.16
CA GLU A 187 -12.44 5.15 9.59
C GLU A 187 -11.88 6.23 8.65
N ASP A 188 -12.44 6.37 7.45
CA ASP A 188 -12.00 7.24 6.34
C ASP A 188 -10.54 7.01 5.92
N GLU A 189 -10.06 5.78 6.07
CA GLU A 189 -8.65 5.44 5.94
C GLU A 189 -8.40 4.18 5.09
N SER A 190 -7.20 4.13 4.51
CA SER A 190 -6.66 2.89 3.94
C SER A 190 -6.18 2.00 5.08
N VAL A 191 -6.73 0.79 5.17
CA VAL A 191 -6.52 -0.10 6.32
C VAL A 191 -5.91 -1.42 5.89
N ARG A 192 -5.33 -2.13 6.85
CA ARG A 192 -5.06 -3.57 6.75
C ARG A 192 -6.22 -4.34 7.36
N ASP A 193 -6.63 -5.39 6.68
CA ASP A 193 -7.60 -6.36 7.21
C ASP A 193 -6.87 -7.69 7.49
N PRO A 194 -6.56 -7.99 8.77
CA PRO A 194 -5.92 -9.25 9.15
C PRO A 194 -6.71 -10.51 8.75
N ASN A 195 -8.01 -10.37 8.50
CA ASN A 195 -8.91 -11.46 8.12
C ASN A 195 -9.29 -11.42 6.63
N LEU A 196 -8.60 -10.63 5.81
CA LEU A 196 -8.94 -10.41 4.40
C LEU A 196 -9.12 -11.72 3.62
N LYS A 197 -8.21 -12.69 3.80
CA LYS A 197 -8.29 -14.00 3.13
C LYS A 197 -9.60 -14.72 3.46
N LYS A 198 -10.03 -14.69 4.72
CA LYS A 198 -11.31 -15.27 5.16
C LYS A 198 -12.49 -14.52 4.53
N HIS A 199 -12.45 -13.19 4.54
CA HIS A 199 -13.51 -12.36 3.97
C HIS A 199 -13.68 -12.57 2.46
N LEU A 200 -12.58 -12.72 1.73
CA LEU A 200 -12.60 -13.00 0.29
C LEU A 200 -13.09 -14.42 -0.04
N ILE A 201 -12.72 -15.42 0.77
CA ILE A 201 -13.18 -16.81 0.60
C ILE A 201 -14.71 -16.91 0.69
N HIS A 202 -15.37 -16.11 1.54
CA HIS A 202 -16.84 -16.07 1.64
C HIS A 202 -17.50 -15.81 0.29
N PHE A 203 -16.89 -14.95 -0.52
CA PHE A 203 -17.35 -14.60 -1.86
C PHE A 203 -16.79 -15.50 -2.97
N GLY A 204 -16.03 -16.54 -2.61
CA GLY A 204 -15.41 -17.48 -3.55
C GLY A 204 -14.13 -16.97 -4.19
N ILE A 205 -13.50 -15.94 -3.63
CA ILE A 205 -12.21 -15.41 -4.10
C ILE A 205 -11.09 -16.05 -3.28
N ASP A 206 -10.21 -16.78 -3.95
CA ASP A 206 -9.04 -17.40 -3.34
C ASP A 206 -7.79 -16.58 -3.66
N MET A 207 -7.24 -15.90 -2.65
CA MET A 207 -6.06 -15.03 -2.77
C MET A 207 -4.84 -15.78 -3.35
N ASP A 208 -4.73 -17.09 -3.11
CA ASP A 208 -3.58 -17.87 -3.59
C ASP A 208 -3.63 -18.09 -5.12
N LYS A 209 -4.81 -17.89 -5.73
CA LYS A 209 -5.09 -18.08 -7.16
C LYS A 209 -5.32 -16.78 -7.92
N THR A 210 -5.36 -15.64 -7.23
CA THR A 210 -5.51 -14.32 -7.85
C THR A 210 -4.16 -13.73 -8.23
N GLU A 211 -4.14 -13.04 -9.36
CA GLU A 211 -3.02 -12.22 -9.81
C GLU A 211 -3.45 -10.75 -9.85
N LYS A 212 -2.54 -9.86 -9.45
CA LYS A 212 -2.77 -8.42 -9.47
C LYS A 212 -2.89 -7.92 -10.92
N THR A 213 -3.98 -7.23 -11.24
CA THR A 213 -4.28 -6.70 -12.58
C THR A 213 -4.44 -5.18 -12.61
N GLU A 214 -4.52 -4.53 -11.45
CA GLU A 214 -4.62 -3.07 -11.32
C GLU A 214 -3.58 -2.54 -10.34
N LYS A 215 -3.17 -1.28 -10.55
CA LYS A 215 -2.34 -0.57 -9.59
C LYS A 215 -3.11 -0.30 -8.29
N SER A 216 -2.40 -0.43 -7.17
CA SER A 216 -2.90 0.05 -5.89
C SER A 216 -3.01 1.58 -5.87
N THR A 217 -3.81 2.09 -4.95
CA THR A 217 -3.98 3.52 -4.68
C THR A 217 -2.64 4.13 -4.27
N LEU A 218 -1.90 3.44 -3.38
CA LEU A 218 -0.56 3.83 -2.98
C LEU A 218 0.45 3.84 -4.15
N GLU A 219 0.40 2.87 -5.07
CA GLU A 219 1.26 2.88 -6.26
C GLU A 219 0.98 4.08 -7.16
N MET A 220 -0.29 4.45 -7.31
CA MET A 220 -0.70 5.63 -8.09
C MET A 220 -0.25 6.93 -7.42
N GLU A 221 -0.31 7.01 -6.09
CA GLU A 221 0.18 8.17 -5.32
C GLU A 221 1.70 8.32 -5.43
N LEU A 222 2.46 7.22 -5.34
CA LEU A 222 3.91 7.23 -5.54
C LEU A 222 4.30 7.68 -6.96
N ASP A 223 3.54 7.27 -7.98
CA ASP A 223 3.77 7.72 -9.36
C ASP A 223 3.59 9.23 -9.55
N LEU A 224 2.76 9.88 -8.73
CA LEU A 224 2.55 11.32 -8.75
C LEU A 224 3.68 12.07 -8.04
N ASN A 225 4.23 11.50 -6.96
CA ASN A 225 5.21 12.17 -6.11
C ASN A 225 6.67 12.04 -6.59
N GLN A 226 7.01 11.07 -7.45
CA GLN A 226 8.37 10.81 -7.94
C GLN A 226 8.78 11.63 -9.19
N LYS A 227 8.32 12.88 -9.33
CA LYS A 227 8.69 13.74 -10.48
C LYS A 227 9.10 15.15 -10.10
#